data_AF-A0A2D4WLC5-F1
#
_entry.id   AF-A0A2D4WLC5-F1
#
_cell.length_a   1.000
_cell.length_b   1.000
_cell.length_c   1.000
_cell.angle_alpha   90.00
_cell.angle_beta   90.00
_cell.angle_gamma   90.00
#
_symmetry.space_group_name_H-M   'P 1'
#
loop_
_entity.id
_entity.type
_entity.pdbx_description
1 polymer ?
#
loop_
_entity_poly.entity_id
_entity_poly.type
_entity_poly.pdbx_seq_one_letter_code
_entity_poly.pdbx_strand_id
1 'polypeptide(L)' 'MSNAPNCWQCRYFKITHHKSFPYGCDVIGFKSKQLPCLQVRRIDGRECRSFAPKPDQKLE' A
#
# COMPACT_ATOMS: atom_id res chain seq x y z
N MET A 1 11.52 -16.43 4.24
CA MET A 1 10.07 -16.11 4.22
C MET A 1 9.89 -14.89 3.34
N SER A 2 9.20 -15.02 2.21
CA SER A 2 9.04 -13.95 1.21
C SER A 2 8.13 -12.86 1.78
N ASN A 3 8.71 -11.84 2.38
CA ASN A 3 8.01 -10.74 3.03
C ASN A 3 7.46 -9.75 1.99
N ALA A 4 6.57 -10.23 1.11
CA ALA A 4 5.95 -9.41 0.09
C ALA A 4 5.10 -8.32 0.78
N PRO A 5 5.25 -7.04 0.42
CA PRO A 5 4.56 -5.94 1.10
C PRO A 5 3.05 -6.00 0.85
N ASN A 6 2.29 -6.36 1.89
CA ASN A 6 0.84 -6.47 1.85
C ASN A 6 0.17 -5.11 2.07
N CYS A 7 -0.27 -4.47 1.00
CA CYS A 7 -1.00 -3.19 1.07
C CYS A 7 -2.15 -3.16 2.10
N TRP A 8 -2.84 -4.28 2.34
CA TRP A 8 -3.91 -4.41 3.34
C TRP A 8 -3.45 -4.27 4.79
N GLN A 9 -2.23 -4.71 5.08
CA GLN A 9 -1.59 -4.57 6.39
C GLN A 9 -0.84 -3.24 6.51
N CYS A 10 -0.83 -2.41 5.46
CA CYS A 10 -0.15 -1.13 5.48
C CYS A 10 -1.00 -0.08 6.20
N ARG A 11 -0.37 0.71 7.08
CA ARG A 11 -1.04 1.82 7.76
C ARG A 11 -1.35 3.01 6.83
N TYR A 12 -0.60 3.15 5.74
CA TYR A 12 -0.75 4.25 4.77
C TYR A 12 -1.70 3.94 3.62
N PHE A 13 -2.22 2.71 3.56
CA PHE A 13 -3.18 2.31 2.55
C PHE A 13 -4.54 2.93 2.87
N LYS A 14 -5.10 3.67 1.91
CA LYS A 14 -6.42 4.30 2.04
C LYS A 14 -7.30 4.00 0.83
N ILE A 15 -8.60 3.89 1.07
CA ILE A 15 -9.61 3.76 0.03
C ILE A 15 -10.17 5.15 -0.27
N THR A 16 -9.91 5.65 -1.46
CA THR A 16 -10.25 7.03 -1.85
C THR A 16 -11.70 7.21 -2.27
N HIS A 17 -12.45 6.10 -2.42
CA HIS A 17 -13.82 6.06 -2.95
C HIS A 17 -14.00 6.64 -4.36
N HIS A 18 -12.90 6.90 -5.08
CA HIS A 18 -12.94 7.40 -6.44
C HIS A 18 -13.13 6.25 -7.43
N LYS A 19 -14.22 6.26 -8.24
CA LYS A 19 -14.51 5.19 -9.20
C LYS A 19 -13.33 4.85 -10.11
N SER A 20 -12.60 5.87 -10.56
CA SER A 20 -11.43 5.70 -11.41
C SER A 20 -10.17 5.25 -10.68
N PHE A 21 -10.05 5.44 -9.36
CA PHE A 21 -8.83 5.13 -8.58
C PHE A 21 -9.17 4.80 -7.12
N PRO A 22 -9.83 3.67 -6.82
CA PRO A 22 -10.33 3.35 -5.49
C PRO A 22 -9.23 3.23 -4.42
N TYR A 23 -7.98 2.91 -4.81
CA TYR A 23 -6.89 2.73 -3.88
C TYR A 23 -5.92 3.91 -3.90
N GLY A 24 -5.40 4.27 -2.74
CA GLY A 24 -4.37 5.30 -2.60
C GLY A 24 -3.34 4.95 -1.55
N CYS A 25 -2.12 5.47 -1.72
CA CYS A 25 -1.07 5.42 -0.72
C CYS A 25 -0.78 6.84 -0.24
N ASP A 26 -0.90 7.07 1.07
CA ASP A 26 -0.70 8.39 1.64
C ASP A 26 0.77 8.85 1.58
N VAL A 27 1.73 7.96 1.92
CA VAL A 27 3.16 8.27 1.89
C VAL A 27 3.68 8.63 0.50
N ILE A 28 3.28 7.87 -0.51
CA ILE A 28 3.75 8.11 -1.88
C ILE A 28 2.89 9.20 -2.55
N GLY A 29 1.70 9.48 -2.02
CA GLY A 29 0.82 10.54 -2.52
C GLY A 29 0.11 10.21 -3.85
N PHE A 30 0.14 8.96 -4.31
CA PHE A 30 -0.52 8.54 -5.56
C PHE A 30 -1.76 7.67 -5.32
N LYS A 31 -2.63 7.66 -6.34
CA LYS A 31 -3.87 6.88 -6.38
C LYS A 31 -3.80 5.90 -7.56
N SER A 32 -4.32 4.70 -7.39
CA SER A 32 -4.30 3.64 -8.41
C SER A 32 -5.59 2.84 -8.45
N LYS A 33 -5.86 2.23 -9.61
CA LYS A 33 -6.96 1.26 -9.78
C LYS A 33 -6.68 -0.08 -9.12
N GLN A 34 -5.41 -0.45 -9.10
CA GLN A 34 -4.90 -1.69 -8.50
C GLN A 34 -4.24 -1.37 -7.15
N LEU A 35 -3.87 -2.40 -6.40
CA LEU A 35 -3.14 -2.21 -5.15
C LEU A 35 -1.87 -1.36 -5.38
N PRO A 36 -1.59 -0.36 -4.53
CA PRO A 36 -0.46 0.55 -4.75
C PRO A 36 0.88 -0.18 -4.81
N CYS A 37 1.06 -1.28 -4.08
CA CYS A 37 2.24 -2.15 -4.14
C CYS A 37 2.48 -2.75 -5.55
N LEU A 38 1.40 -3.14 -6.25
CA LEU A 38 1.50 -3.62 -7.63
C LEU A 38 1.86 -2.49 -8.59
N GLN A 39 1.28 -1.31 -8.37
CA GLN A 39 1.53 -0.15 -9.21
C GLN A 39 2.96 0.35 -9.06
N VAL A 40 3.48 0.42 -7.83
CA VAL A 40 4.89 0.73 -7.53
C VAL A 40 5.80 -0.28 -8.20
N ARG A 41 5.49 -1.58 -8.12
CA ARG A 41 6.27 -2.62 -8.81
C ARG A 41 6.23 -2.47 -10.34
N ARG A 42 5.12 -2.03 -10.91
CA ARG A 42 5.03 -1.77 -12.36
C ARG A 42 5.80 -0.53 -12.80
N ILE A 43 5.78 0.53 -12.00
CA ILE A 43 6.41 1.82 -12.34
C ILE A 43 7.92 1.80 -12.03
N ASP A 44 8.28 1.39 -10.81
CA ASP A 44 9.65 1.43 -10.29
C ASP A 44 10.39 0.11 -10.54
N GLY A 45 9.69 -0.98 -10.85
CA GLY A 45 10.27 -2.32 -10.94
C GLY A 45 10.57 -2.95 -9.57
N ARG A 46 10.47 -2.20 -8.48
CA ARG A 46 10.79 -2.62 -7.11
C ARG A 46 9.55 -2.72 -6.24
N GLU A 47 9.71 -3.44 -5.14
CA GLU A 47 8.66 -3.60 -4.12
C GLU A 47 8.44 -2.28 -3.35
N CYS A 48 7.26 -2.11 -2.75
CA CYS A 48 6.91 -0.91 -2.00
C CYS A 48 7.81 -0.75 -0.76
N ARG A 49 8.84 0.11 -0.85
CA ARG A 49 9.72 0.48 0.29
C ARG A 49 9.00 1.26 1.38
N SER A 50 7.90 1.91 1.02
CA SER A 50 7.08 2.71 1.93
C SER A 50 6.04 1.87 2.69
N PHE A 51 6.10 0.54 2.58
CA PHE A 51 5.25 -0.35 3.33
C PHE A 51 5.55 -0.22 4.83
N ALA A 52 4.55 0.22 5.61
CA ALA A 52 4.62 0.23 7.06
C ALA A 52 3.46 -0.58 7.62
N PRO A 53 3.73 -1.69 8.32
CA PRO A 53 2.69 -2.49 8.92
C PRO A 53 1.87 -1.66 9.92
N LYS A 54 0.58 -1.95 10.04
CA LYS A 54 -0.23 -1.44 11.15
C LYS A 54 0.40 -1.91 12.47
N PRO A 55 0.43 -1.05 13.51
CA PRO A 55 0.85 -1.51 14.82
C PRO A 55 -0.09 -2.65 15.24
N ASP A 56 0.49 -3.82 15.50
CA ASP A 56 -0.24 -4.94 16.06
C ASP A 56 -0.63 -4.55 17.49
N GLN A 57 -1.93 -4.49 17.77
CA GLN A 57 -2.42 -4.08 19.09
C GLN A 57 -2.27 -5.17 20.17
N LYS A 58 -1.55 -6.28 19.94
CA LYS A 58 -1.16 -7.17 21.05
C LYS A 58 0.20 -6.76 21.63
N LEU A 59 0.18 -5.74 22.48
CA LEU A 59 1.16 -5.63 23.57
C LEU A 59 0.38 -5.20 24.82
N GLU A 60 -0.29 -6.16 25.43
CA GLU A 60 -0.71 -6.13 26.83
C GLU A 60 -0.34 -7.47 27.48
#